data_AF-A0A7C2DCM1-F1
#
_entry.id   AF-A0A7C2DCM1-F1
#
_cell.length_a   1.000
_cell.length_b   1.000
_cell.length_c   1.000
_cell.angle_alpha   90.00
_cell.angle_beta   90.00
_cell.angle_gamma   90.00
#
_symmetry.space_group_name_H-M   'P 1'
#
loop_
_entity.id
_entity.type
_entity.pdbx_description
1 polymer ?
#
loop_
_entity_poly.entity_id
_entity_poly.type
_entity_poly.pdbx_seq_one_letter_code
_entity_poly.pdbx_strand_id
1 'polypeptide(L)'
;MNSGEDITSVPSACLKAFLLYDDFILARRAKGRLEEAAAHCGESDCKVHPWRADLLDEPALADAALADALDAELMLLALGHTVFLPSPVQRWLEVWAACRSVPDAALALLTPPRASSATTLLASELEALARRHGLTWLASFHGATGGDAETSSAAMLADLHQREHVVTPVLRDVLAGPVPYRFFGLNE
;
A
#
# COMPACT_ATOMS: atom_id res chain seq x y z
N MET A 1 34.59 -10.30 -36.50
CA MET A 1 35.07 -9.09 -35.81
C MET A 1 34.33 -7.93 -36.48
N ASN A 2 33.31 -7.29 -35.95
CA ASN A 2 32.84 -7.01 -34.57
C ASN A 2 31.30 -7.19 -34.55
N SER A 3 30.65 -7.84 -33.58
CA SER A 3 30.42 -7.41 -32.19
C SER A 3 29.97 -5.95 -32.08
N GLY A 4 28.68 -5.71 -32.21
CA GLY A 4 28.01 -4.49 -31.78
C GLY A 4 26.89 -4.90 -30.85
N GLU A 5 27.08 -4.62 -29.58
CA GLU A 5 26.28 -5.09 -28.44
C GLU A 5 24.79 -4.79 -28.59
N ASP A 6 23.99 -5.82 -28.32
CA ASP A 6 22.58 -5.71 -27.97
C ASP A 6 22.49 -4.76 -26.76
N ILE A 7 21.97 -3.56 -27.00
CA ILE A 7 21.51 -2.65 -25.95
C ILE A 7 20.50 -3.41 -25.11
N THR A 8 20.95 -3.90 -23.96
CA THR A 8 20.10 -4.46 -22.91
C THR A 8 19.01 -3.45 -22.60
N SER A 9 17.82 -3.69 -23.16
CA SER A 9 16.59 -3.07 -22.75
C SER A 9 16.47 -3.32 -21.25
N VAL A 10 16.79 -2.31 -20.44
CA VAL A 10 16.52 -2.37 -19.01
C VAL A 10 15.02 -2.61 -18.92
N PRO A 11 14.55 -3.73 -18.34
CA PRO A 11 13.13 -3.94 -18.20
C PRO A 11 12.59 -2.71 -17.45
N SER A 12 11.64 -2.01 -18.05
CA SER A 12 10.84 -1.00 -17.35
C SER A 12 10.09 -1.74 -16.26
N ALA A 13 10.74 -1.91 -15.10
CA ALA A 13 10.17 -2.59 -13.96
C ALA A 13 8.99 -1.75 -13.51
N CYS A 14 7.80 -2.33 -13.54
CA CYS A 14 6.58 -1.73 -13.02
C CYS A 14 6.62 -1.84 -11.50
N LEU A 15 6.84 -0.74 -10.79
CA LEU A 15 6.72 -0.59 -9.35
C LEU A 15 5.28 -0.86 -8.94
N LYS A 16 5.06 -1.97 -8.24
CA LYS A 16 3.77 -2.27 -7.62
C LYS A 16 3.73 -1.71 -6.21
N ALA A 17 2.84 -0.74 -5.98
CA ALA A 17 2.65 -0.13 -4.67
C ALA A 17 1.27 -0.48 -4.10
N PHE A 18 1.24 -0.93 -2.86
CA PHE A 18 0.02 -1.08 -2.08
C PHE A 18 -0.14 0.14 -1.18
N LEU A 19 -1.33 0.74 -1.17
CA LEU A 19 -1.63 1.93 -0.38
C LEU A 19 -2.73 1.63 0.64
N LEU A 20 -2.39 1.55 1.92
CA LEU A 20 -3.38 1.44 3.00
C LEU A 20 -3.64 2.83 3.60
N TYR A 21 -4.90 3.21 3.76
CA TYR A 21 -5.24 4.57 4.24
C TYR A 21 -6.46 4.63 5.17
N ASP A 22 -6.48 5.64 6.04
CA ASP A 22 -7.65 6.03 6.85
C ASP A 22 -8.16 7.45 6.51
N ASP A 23 -7.32 8.25 5.83
CA ASP A 23 -7.58 9.64 5.44
C ASP A 23 -7.48 9.75 3.92
N PHE A 24 -8.60 10.09 3.28
CA PHE A 24 -8.71 10.20 1.82
C PHE A 24 -7.80 11.28 1.23
N ILE A 25 -7.63 12.42 1.89
CA ILE A 25 -6.78 13.51 1.42
C ILE A 25 -5.31 13.07 1.47
N LEU A 26 -4.93 12.34 2.51
CA LEU A 26 -3.59 11.78 2.65
C LEU A 26 -3.34 10.67 1.62
N ALA A 27 -4.31 9.78 1.40
CA ALA A 27 -4.25 8.74 0.36
C ALA A 27 -4.09 9.32 -1.04
N ARG A 28 -4.83 10.38 -1.36
CA ARG A 28 -4.70 11.10 -2.64
C ARG A 28 -3.30 11.67 -2.84
N ARG A 29 -2.73 12.28 -1.78
CA ARG A 29 -1.35 12.80 -1.81
C ARG A 29 -0.32 11.68 -1.95
N ALA A 30 -0.52 10.56 -1.27
CA ALA A 30 0.30 9.35 -1.41
C ALA A 30 0.32 8.86 -2.86
N LYS A 31 -0.87 8.63 -3.44
CA LYS A 31 -1.01 8.18 -4.83
C LYS A 31 -0.35 9.15 -5.82
N GLY A 32 -0.62 10.44 -5.71
CA GLY A 32 -0.02 11.45 -6.59
C GLY A 32 1.51 11.48 -6.53
N ARG A 33 2.09 11.30 -5.34
CA ARG A 33 3.56 11.22 -5.19
C ARG A 33 4.16 9.93 -5.75
N LEU A 34 3.46 8.81 -5.64
CA LEU A 34 3.89 7.55 -6.26
C LEU A 34 3.87 7.66 -7.79
N GLU A 35 2.79 8.23 -8.35
CA GLU A 35 2.66 8.46 -9.79
C GLU A 35 3.72 9.45 -10.30
N GLU A 36 3.96 10.55 -9.57
CA GLU A 36 5.04 11.50 -9.89
C GLU A 36 6.41 10.82 -9.83
N ALA A 37 6.71 10.06 -8.78
CA ALA A 37 8.00 9.36 -8.65
C ALA A 37 8.21 8.34 -9.77
N ALA A 38 7.18 7.57 -10.11
CA ALA A 38 7.21 6.62 -11.22
C ALA A 38 7.49 7.33 -12.56
N ALA A 39 6.81 8.44 -12.83
CA ALA A 39 7.05 9.24 -14.02
C ALA A 39 8.49 9.77 -14.11
N HIS A 40 9.08 10.18 -12.97
CA HIS A 40 10.49 10.60 -12.91
C HIS A 40 11.46 9.45 -13.15
N CYS A 41 11.10 8.22 -12.79
CA CYS A 41 11.89 7.02 -13.02
C CYS A 41 11.74 6.44 -14.44
N GLY A 42 10.99 7.11 -15.33
CA GLY A 42 10.71 6.61 -16.67
C GLY A 42 9.73 5.43 -16.68
N GLU A 43 8.99 5.28 -15.60
CA GLU A 43 8.08 4.19 -15.36
C GLU A 43 6.65 4.62 -15.66
N SER A 44 6.02 3.96 -16.63
CA SER A 44 4.74 4.39 -17.19
C SER A 44 3.53 3.64 -16.62
N ASP A 45 3.73 2.62 -15.77
CA ASP A 45 2.65 1.75 -15.27
C ASP A 45 2.73 1.51 -13.75
N CYS A 46 3.01 2.53 -12.93
CA CYS A 46 2.97 2.33 -11.47
C CYS A 46 1.55 1.98 -11.02
N LYS A 47 1.38 0.74 -10.51
CA LYS A 47 0.09 0.23 -10.06
C LYS A 47 -0.07 0.47 -8.58
N VAL A 48 -0.85 1.49 -8.24
CA VAL A 48 -1.23 1.79 -6.86
C VAL A 48 -2.58 1.15 -6.55
N HIS A 49 -2.61 0.24 -5.58
CA HIS A 49 -3.83 -0.41 -5.09
C HIS A 49 -4.25 0.21 -3.74
N PRO A 50 -5.18 1.20 -3.73
CA PRO A 50 -5.63 1.82 -2.50
C PRO A 50 -6.66 0.95 -1.76
N TRP A 51 -6.43 0.72 -0.47
CA TRP A 51 -7.31 0.02 0.45
C TRP A 51 -7.57 0.86 1.69
N ARG A 52 -8.82 0.91 2.13
CA ARG A 52 -9.17 1.56 3.38
C ARG A 52 -8.85 0.65 4.56
N ALA A 53 -8.26 1.22 5.60
CA ALA A 53 -7.84 0.49 6.79
C ALA A 53 -9.01 -0.12 7.57
N ASP A 54 -10.17 0.54 7.62
CA ASP A 54 -11.37 0.04 8.31
C ASP A 54 -12.01 -1.16 7.61
N LEU A 55 -11.78 -1.34 6.32
CA LEU A 55 -12.26 -2.54 5.61
C LEU A 55 -11.51 -3.81 6.04
N LEU A 56 -10.33 -3.68 6.68
CA LEU A 56 -9.59 -4.83 7.19
C LEU A 56 -10.24 -5.47 8.42
N ASP A 57 -11.27 -4.83 9.01
CA ASP A 57 -12.07 -5.43 10.08
C ASP A 57 -12.95 -6.58 9.56
N GLU A 58 -13.27 -6.57 8.26
CA GLU A 58 -14.04 -7.63 7.60
C GLU A 58 -13.08 -8.69 7.02
N PRO A 59 -13.10 -9.95 7.51
CA PRO A 59 -12.11 -10.96 7.12
C PRO A 59 -11.99 -11.20 5.61
N ALA A 60 -13.11 -11.23 4.89
CA ALA A 60 -13.11 -11.43 3.44
C ALA A 60 -12.44 -10.26 2.68
N LEU A 61 -12.59 -9.04 3.19
CA LEU A 61 -11.94 -7.85 2.63
C LEU A 61 -10.46 -7.82 2.99
N ALA A 62 -10.11 -8.23 4.21
CA ALA A 62 -8.73 -8.36 4.65
C ALA A 62 -7.94 -9.39 3.81
N ASP A 63 -8.57 -10.53 3.47
CA ASP A 63 -7.98 -11.55 2.60
C ASP A 63 -7.78 -11.04 1.17
N ALA A 64 -8.77 -10.33 0.63
CA ALA A 64 -8.67 -9.71 -0.69
C ALA A 64 -7.57 -8.63 -0.73
N ALA A 65 -7.50 -7.79 0.30
CA ALA A 65 -6.43 -6.81 0.47
C ALA A 65 -5.06 -7.48 0.56
N LEU A 66 -4.96 -8.59 1.30
CA LEU A 66 -3.73 -9.35 1.44
C LEU A 66 -3.28 -9.88 0.08
N ALA A 67 -4.18 -10.50 -0.68
CA ALA A 67 -3.89 -11.03 -2.02
C ALA A 67 -3.37 -9.94 -2.98
N ASP A 68 -3.94 -8.74 -2.94
CA ASP A 68 -3.48 -7.59 -3.71
C ASP A 68 -2.09 -7.08 -3.27
N ALA A 69 -1.72 -7.29 -2.01
CA ALA A 69 -0.49 -6.80 -1.41
C ALA A 69 0.70 -7.77 -1.50
N LEU A 70 0.48 -9.06 -1.77
CA LEU A 70 1.54 -10.09 -1.68
C LEU A 70 2.74 -9.81 -2.58
N ASP A 71 2.50 -9.30 -3.78
CA ASP A 71 3.50 -8.96 -4.80
C ASP A 71 3.83 -7.45 -4.83
N ALA A 72 3.38 -6.68 -3.82
CA ALA A 72 3.75 -5.28 -3.73
C ALA A 72 5.22 -5.12 -3.31
N GLU A 73 5.95 -4.31 -4.07
CA GLU A 73 7.34 -3.92 -3.77
C GLU A 73 7.39 -2.78 -2.75
N LEU A 74 6.31 -2.01 -2.64
CA LEU A 74 6.15 -0.94 -1.67
C LEU A 74 4.80 -1.03 -0.96
N MET A 75 4.83 -1.10 0.38
CA MET A 75 3.70 -0.88 1.27
C MET A 75 3.73 0.55 1.77
N LEU A 76 2.78 1.38 1.34
CA LEU A 76 2.63 2.76 1.77
C LEU A 76 1.42 2.91 2.69
N LEU A 77 1.65 3.41 3.89
CA LEU A 77 0.61 3.67 4.88
C LEU A 77 0.31 5.18 4.92
N ALA A 78 -0.90 5.58 4.54
CA ALA A 78 -1.39 6.96 4.63
C ALA A 78 -2.37 7.09 5.79
N LEU A 79 -1.82 7.17 7.00
CA LEU A 79 -2.56 7.12 8.27
C LEU A 79 -2.61 8.50 8.93
N GLY A 80 -3.64 9.29 8.59
CA GLY A 80 -3.87 10.65 9.04
C GLY A 80 -4.71 10.78 10.31
N HIS A 81 -5.54 9.78 10.62
CA HIS A 81 -6.42 9.75 11.81
C HIS A 81 -5.97 8.73 12.85
N THR A 82 -5.10 7.80 12.46
CA THR A 82 -4.58 6.74 13.31
C THR A 82 -3.43 7.23 14.19
N VAL A 83 -3.65 7.16 15.50
CA VAL A 83 -2.65 7.47 16.54
C VAL A 83 -1.83 6.21 16.89
N PHE A 84 -2.48 5.05 16.87
CA PHE A 84 -1.92 3.71 17.11
C PHE A 84 -2.56 2.73 16.13
N LEU A 85 -1.81 1.76 15.61
CA LEU A 85 -2.38 0.77 14.70
C LEU A 85 -3.52 -0.02 15.38
N PRO A 86 -4.73 -0.03 14.80
CA PRO A 86 -5.77 -0.94 15.26
C PRO A 86 -5.29 -2.39 15.18
N SER A 87 -5.68 -3.22 16.14
CA SER A 87 -5.25 -4.63 16.18
C SER A 87 -5.50 -5.40 14.87
N PRO A 88 -6.61 -5.19 14.15
CA PRO A 88 -6.83 -5.81 12.84
C PRO A 88 -5.78 -5.40 11.81
N VAL A 89 -5.49 -4.11 11.68
CA VAL A 89 -4.46 -3.57 10.78
C VAL A 89 -3.08 -4.11 11.15
N GLN A 90 -2.74 -4.11 12.45
CA GLN A 90 -1.46 -4.62 12.92
C GLN A 90 -1.29 -6.10 12.58
N ARG A 91 -2.29 -6.94 12.88
CA ARG A 91 -2.25 -8.37 12.56
C ARG A 91 -2.13 -8.59 11.06
N TRP A 92 -2.89 -7.85 10.27
CA TRP A 92 -2.84 -7.94 8.82
C TRP A 92 -1.45 -7.58 8.26
N LEU A 93 -0.82 -6.52 8.78
CA LEU A 93 0.55 -6.13 8.40
C LEU A 93 1.58 -7.20 8.75
N GLU A 94 1.46 -7.83 9.92
CA GLU A 94 2.33 -8.94 10.32
C GLU A 94 2.20 -10.14 9.37
N VAL A 95 0.96 -10.48 8.97
CA VAL A 95 0.69 -11.57 8.02
C VAL A 95 1.25 -11.24 6.63
N TRP A 96 0.99 -10.02 6.12
CA TRP A 96 1.55 -9.58 4.85
C TRP A 96 3.08 -9.65 4.88
N ALA A 97 3.71 -9.09 5.92
CA ALA A 97 5.16 -9.08 6.03
C ALA A 97 5.74 -10.50 6.03
N ALA A 98 5.09 -11.47 6.68
CA ALA A 98 5.54 -12.86 6.69
C ALA A 98 5.31 -13.61 5.36
N CYS A 99 4.24 -13.28 4.63
CA CYS A 99 3.78 -14.04 3.47
C CYS A 99 4.10 -13.40 2.11
N ARG A 100 4.71 -12.20 2.09
CA ARG A 100 5.03 -11.46 0.87
C ARG A 100 5.86 -12.28 -0.12
N SER A 101 5.59 -12.10 -1.40
CA SER A 101 6.33 -12.68 -2.52
C SER A 101 7.61 -11.93 -2.84
N VAL A 102 7.70 -10.64 -2.46
CA VAL A 102 8.85 -9.77 -2.71
C VAL A 102 9.74 -9.72 -1.47
N PRO A 103 10.93 -10.36 -1.47
CA PRO A 103 11.79 -10.42 -0.28
C PRO A 103 12.26 -9.04 0.18
N ASP A 104 12.62 -8.16 -0.76
CA ASP A 104 13.19 -6.83 -0.46
C ASP A 104 12.13 -5.71 -0.45
N ALA A 105 10.87 -6.04 -0.17
CA ALA A 105 9.78 -5.07 -0.13
C ALA A 105 10.06 -3.94 0.88
N ALA A 106 9.61 -2.74 0.52
CA ALA A 106 9.75 -1.54 1.32
C ALA A 106 8.47 -1.21 2.09
N LEU A 107 8.64 -0.62 3.27
CA LEU A 107 7.56 -0.08 4.09
C LEU A 107 7.78 1.43 4.31
N ALA A 108 6.72 2.20 4.11
CA ALA A 108 6.71 3.64 4.25
C ALA A 108 5.46 4.13 4.99
N LEU A 109 5.61 5.22 5.73
CA LEU A 109 4.51 5.95 6.36
C LEU A 109 4.43 7.36 5.77
N LEU A 110 3.30 7.71 5.17
CA LEU A 110 2.97 9.09 4.85
C LEU A 110 2.25 9.71 6.04
N THR A 111 2.84 10.75 6.59
CA THR A 111 2.31 11.47 7.75
C THR A 111 1.68 12.79 7.32
N PRO A 112 0.66 13.28 8.04
CA PRO A 112 0.15 14.62 7.81
C PRO A 112 1.27 15.67 8.02
N PRO A 113 1.12 16.89 7.45
CA PRO A 113 2.15 17.93 7.46
C PRO A 113 2.59 18.45 8.84
N ARG A 114 1.90 18.06 9.90
CA ARG A 114 2.26 18.35 11.29
C ARG A 114 2.30 17.03 12.01
N ALA A 115 3.45 16.36 11.96
CA ALA A 115 3.64 15.15 12.76
C ALA A 115 3.46 15.46 14.24
N SER A 116 2.63 14.65 14.88
CA SER A 116 2.46 14.67 16.33
C SER A 116 3.44 13.69 16.98
N SER A 117 3.59 13.75 18.31
CA SER A 117 4.33 12.73 19.06
C SER A 117 3.79 11.32 18.81
N ALA A 118 2.47 11.18 18.64
CA ALA A 118 1.85 9.91 18.28
C ALA A 118 2.31 9.40 16.90
N THR A 119 2.45 10.29 15.93
CA THR A 119 2.97 9.94 14.60
C THR A 119 4.40 9.40 14.69
N THR A 120 5.23 9.96 15.55
CA THR A 120 6.59 9.45 15.80
C THR A 120 6.58 8.07 16.44
N LEU A 121 5.67 7.82 17.39
CA LEU A 121 5.51 6.50 18.01
C LEU A 121 5.08 5.46 16.96
N LEU A 122 4.07 5.78 16.15
CA LEU A 122 3.60 4.94 15.06
C LEU A 122 4.73 4.62 14.05
N ALA A 123 5.52 5.62 13.67
CA ALA A 123 6.67 5.43 12.80
C ALA A 123 7.71 4.48 13.42
N SER A 124 7.98 4.62 14.74
CA SER A 124 8.89 3.73 15.46
C SER A 124 8.36 2.30 15.54
N GLU A 125 7.05 2.10 15.74
CA GLU A 125 6.43 0.77 15.74
C GLU A 125 6.55 0.09 14.37
N LEU A 126 6.29 0.85 13.30
CA LEU A 126 6.40 0.37 11.92
C LEU A 126 7.84 0.09 11.51
N GLU A 127 8.80 0.92 11.93
CA GLU A 127 10.22 0.66 11.72
C GLU A 127 10.66 -0.62 12.44
N ALA A 128 10.18 -0.84 13.67
CA ALA A 128 10.45 -2.08 14.38
C ALA A 128 9.84 -3.30 13.65
N LEU A 129 8.63 -3.18 13.10
CA LEU A 129 8.02 -4.22 12.26
C LEU A 129 8.85 -4.49 11.01
N ALA A 130 9.28 -3.44 10.30
CA ALA A 130 10.12 -3.55 9.12
C ALA A 130 11.42 -4.32 9.43
N ARG A 131 12.11 -3.96 10.52
CA ARG A 131 13.33 -4.63 10.95
C ARG A 131 13.09 -6.10 11.32
N ARG A 132 11.99 -6.42 12.02
CA ARG A 132 11.65 -7.81 12.39
C ARG A 132 11.46 -8.71 11.17
N HIS A 133 10.90 -8.17 10.09
CA HIS A 133 10.55 -8.94 8.89
C HIS A 133 11.52 -8.76 7.72
N GLY A 134 12.63 -8.04 7.92
CA GLY A 134 13.63 -7.78 6.89
C GLY A 134 13.12 -6.90 5.74
N LEU A 135 12.22 -5.95 6.04
CA LEU A 135 11.73 -4.96 5.08
C LEU A 135 12.65 -3.73 5.07
N THR A 136 12.73 -3.06 3.92
CA THR A 136 13.40 -1.77 3.82
C THR A 136 12.48 -0.66 4.35
N TRP A 137 12.89 0.02 5.44
CA TRP A 137 12.16 1.17 5.95
C TRP A 137 12.57 2.45 5.22
N LEU A 138 11.63 3.11 4.55
CA LEU A 138 11.90 4.33 3.75
C LEU A 138 11.73 5.64 4.52
N ALA A 139 11.57 5.57 5.84
CA ALA A 139 11.24 6.69 6.71
C ALA A 139 9.85 7.31 6.48
N SER A 140 9.46 8.20 7.40
CA SER A 140 8.18 8.88 7.34
C SER A 140 8.24 10.09 6.41
N PHE A 141 7.41 10.10 5.38
CA PHE A 141 7.29 11.23 4.47
C PHE A 141 6.27 12.22 5.02
N HIS A 142 6.58 13.51 5.03
CA HIS A 142 5.57 14.54 5.29
C HIS A 142 4.77 14.81 4.03
N GLY A 143 3.44 14.76 4.11
CA GLY A 143 2.60 15.45 3.14
C GLY A 143 2.94 16.94 3.20
N ALA A 144 3.52 17.52 2.15
CA ALA A 144 3.87 18.93 2.17
C ALA A 144 2.59 19.79 2.32
N THR A 145 2.70 20.92 3.01
CA THR A 145 1.64 21.96 3.07
C THR A 145 1.63 22.89 1.84
N GLY A 146 2.40 22.60 0.80
CA GLY A 146 2.45 23.44 -0.40
C GLY A 146 1.08 23.50 -1.08
N GLY A 147 0.56 24.71 -1.27
CA GLY A 147 -0.42 24.98 -2.31
C GLY A 147 0.11 24.49 -3.66
N ASP A 148 -0.79 24.21 -4.59
CA ASP A 148 -0.49 23.65 -5.92
C ASP A 148 -0.39 22.13 -5.95
N ALA A 149 -1.52 21.48 -5.71
CA ALA A 149 -1.86 20.21 -6.36
C ALA A 149 -3.27 20.32 -6.96
N GLU A 150 -3.48 21.35 -7.78
CA GLU A 150 -4.65 21.45 -8.68
C GLU A 150 -4.54 20.51 -9.89
N THR A 151 -3.56 19.61 -9.92
CA THR A 151 -3.40 18.58 -10.96
C THR A 151 -3.87 17.20 -10.51
N SER A 152 -4.80 17.11 -9.55
CA SER A 152 -5.59 15.88 -9.39
C SER A 152 -6.56 15.79 -10.56
N SER A 153 -6.22 14.96 -11.56
CA SER A 153 -7.13 14.66 -12.67
C SER A 153 -8.48 14.18 -12.15
N ALA A 154 -9.57 14.70 -12.70
CA ALA A 154 -10.93 14.28 -12.35
C ALA A 154 -11.13 12.76 -12.50
N ALA A 155 -10.37 12.10 -13.39
CA ALA A 155 -10.37 10.65 -13.55
C ALA A 155 -9.75 9.92 -12.34
N MET A 156 -8.71 10.49 -11.73
CA MET A 156 -8.08 9.96 -10.51
C MET A 156 -9.02 10.09 -9.31
N LEU A 157 -9.71 11.23 -9.21
CA LEU A 157 -10.75 11.46 -8.19
C LEU A 157 -11.93 10.51 -8.39
N ALA A 158 -12.34 10.29 -9.64
CA ALA A 158 -13.40 9.34 -9.97
C ALA A 158 -13.01 7.89 -9.64
N ASP A 159 -11.77 7.44 -9.90
CA ASP A 159 -11.32 6.08 -9.54
C ASP A 159 -11.31 5.86 -8.01
N LEU A 160 -10.78 6.82 -7.26
CA LEU A 160 -10.79 6.77 -5.79
C LEU A 160 -12.22 6.82 -5.21
N HIS A 161 -13.06 7.72 -5.73
CA HIS A 161 -14.45 7.89 -5.27
C HIS A 161 -15.39 6.76 -5.71
N GLN A 162 -15.14 6.17 -6.88
CA GLN A 162 -15.84 4.98 -7.35
C GLN A 162 -15.55 3.81 -6.40
N ARG A 163 -14.31 3.64 -5.94
CA ARG A 163 -13.94 2.59 -4.98
C ARG A 163 -14.37 2.89 -3.54
N GLU A 164 -14.68 4.14 -3.21
CA GLU A 164 -15.31 4.53 -1.95
C GLU A 164 -16.76 4.02 -1.86
N HIS A 165 -17.47 3.93 -2.98
CA HIS A 165 -18.89 3.56 -3.04
C HIS A 165 -19.18 2.19 -3.66
N VAL A 166 -18.24 1.63 -4.42
CA VAL A 166 -18.43 0.38 -5.15
C VAL A 166 -17.48 -0.66 -4.55
N VAL A 167 -18.07 -1.59 -3.79
CA VAL A 167 -17.54 -2.94 -3.59
C VAL A 167 -17.06 -3.41 -4.96
N THR A 168 -15.74 -3.46 -5.17
CA THR A 168 -15.15 -3.73 -6.48
C THR A 168 -15.72 -5.04 -7.05
N PRO A 169 -15.86 -5.19 -8.37
CA PRO A 169 -16.37 -6.43 -8.96
C PRO A 169 -15.55 -7.66 -8.53
N VAL A 170 -14.27 -7.48 -8.21
CA VAL A 170 -13.42 -8.50 -7.57
C VAL A 170 -13.95 -8.90 -6.18
N LEU A 171 -14.35 -7.93 -5.35
CA LEU A 171 -14.99 -8.20 -4.05
C LEU A 171 -16.35 -8.87 -4.20
N ARG A 172 -17.12 -8.59 -5.26
CA ARG A 172 -18.39 -9.27 -5.51
C ARG A 172 -18.18 -10.75 -5.86
N ASP A 173 -17.13 -11.08 -6.61
CA ASP A 173 -16.77 -12.47 -6.92
C ASP A 173 -16.18 -13.20 -5.71
N VAL A 174 -15.40 -12.53 -4.86
CA VAL A 174 -14.89 -13.09 -3.59
C VAL A 174 -16.03 -13.37 -2.59
N LEU A 175 -17.04 -12.48 -2.53
CA LEU A 175 -18.22 -12.66 -1.67
C LEU A 175 -19.22 -13.68 -2.24
N ALA A 176 -19.22 -13.93 -3.55
CA ALA A 176 -20.12 -14.88 -4.22
C ALA A 176 -19.54 -16.30 -4.36
N GLY A 177 -18.25 -16.48 -4.10
CA GLY A 177 -17.60 -17.79 -4.14
C GLY A 177 -17.95 -18.67 -2.93
N PRO A 178 -18.12 -20.00 -3.09
CA PRO A 178 -18.30 -20.89 -1.96
C PRO A 178 -16.99 -20.95 -1.17
N VAL A 179 -17.01 -20.45 0.07
CA VAL A 179 -15.92 -20.60 1.04
C VAL A 179 -15.54 -22.07 1.21
N PRO A 180 -14.27 -22.47 0.97
CA PRO A 180 -13.79 -23.74 1.46
C PRO A 180 -12.54 -23.51 2.29
N TYR A 181 -12.70 -23.16 3.57
CA TYR A 181 -11.64 -23.40 4.54
C TYR A 181 -12.19 -24.05 5.81
N ARG A 182 -12.39 -25.37 5.69
CA ARG A 182 -11.96 -26.33 6.73
C ARG A 182 -10.46 -26.50 6.55
N PHE A 183 -9.63 -25.91 7.39
CA PHE A 183 -8.33 -26.48 7.82
C PHE A 183 -7.67 -25.52 8.82
N PHE A 184 -8.20 -25.50 10.06
CA PHE A 184 -7.32 -25.42 11.21
C PHE A 184 -7.68 -26.61 12.08
N GLY A 185 -6.88 -27.66 11.95
CA GLY A 185 -6.80 -28.71 12.96
C GLY A 185 -6.32 -28.04 14.24
N LEU A 186 -7.23 -27.86 15.18
CA LEU A 186 -6.91 -27.62 16.58
C LEU A 186 -6.17 -28.86 17.06
N ASN A 187 -4.84 -28.77 17.15
CA ASN A 187 -4.08 -29.61 18.05
C ASN A 187 -3.99 -28.85 19.37
N GLU A 188 -4.93 -29.12 20.27
CA GLU A 188 -4.63 -29.50 21.66
C GLU A 188 -5.88 -30.06 22.35
#